data_AF-A0A8H6PHN8-F1
#
_entry.id   AF-A0A8H6PHN8-F1
#
_cell.length_a   1.000
_cell.length_b   1.000
_cell.length_c   1.000
_cell.angle_alpha   90.00
_cell.angle_beta   90.00
_cell.angle_gamma   90.00
#
_symmetry.space_group_name_H-M   'P 1'
#
loop_
_entity.id
_entity.type
_entity.pdbx_description
1 polymer ?
#
loop_
_entity_poly.entity_id
_entity_poly.type
_entity_poly.pdbx_seq_one_letter_code
_entity_poly.pdbx_strand_id
1 'polypeptide(L)'
;MLPIPDNLAYAIEETTWGKSVDTLDKENQTEEILNGHITCILRAWTTMRITDLALWNDFKDEFNGWTLDTFKVANKTVLKMLRPHLTTHGVSIRIGPGISFAKGLHDCLQEDTQHEWTEEDIQDHLKEHPDNFTSRWNPARDQSRTIQPNPLSVRATTADPPNPRASQTTMAKPPIEPSDPRWNEDRLSTFDKAYMDDHVQQQPGHGSM
;
A
#
# COMPACT_ATOMS: atom_id res chain seq x y z
N MET A 1 -17.22 11.47 11.49
CA MET A 1 -16.73 12.01 10.20
C MET A 1 -15.27 12.36 10.39
N LEU A 2 -14.37 11.83 9.54
CA LEU A 2 -12.94 12.12 9.67
C LEU A 2 -12.71 13.63 9.48
N PRO A 3 -11.90 14.31 10.30
CA PRO A 3 -11.59 15.71 10.05
C PRO A 3 -10.74 15.82 8.77
N ILE A 4 -11.01 16.86 7.97
CA ILE A 4 -10.12 17.24 6.87
C ILE A 4 -8.79 17.68 7.50
N PRO A 5 -7.63 17.20 7.01
CA PRO A 5 -6.35 17.65 7.53
C PRO A 5 -6.20 19.16 7.42
N ASP A 6 -5.74 19.79 8.49
CA ASP A 6 -5.40 21.22 8.46
C ASP A 6 -4.20 21.48 7.55
N ASN A 7 -4.13 22.66 6.93
CA ASN A 7 -2.99 23.15 6.14
C ASN A 7 -2.67 22.38 4.86
N LEU A 8 -3.68 21.83 4.18
CA LEU A 8 -3.48 21.29 2.83
C LEU A 8 -3.12 22.42 1.85
N ALA A 9 -2.13 22.16 1.00
CA ALA A 9 -1.73 23.09 -0.06
C ALA A 9 -2.65 23.00 -1.32
N TYR A 10 -3.82 22.37 -1.18
CA TYR A 10 -4.79 22.12 -2.23
C TYR A 10 -6.20 22.07 -1.62
N ALA A 11 -7.20 22.40 -2.43
CA ALA A 11 -8.60 22.42 -2.01
C ALA A 11 -9.21 21.01 -2.01
N ILE A 12 -10.19 20.80 -1.13
CA ILE A 12 -10.99 19.58 -0.99
C ILE A 12 -12.46 19.98 -0.91
N GLU A 13 -13.31 19.22 -1.57
CA GLU A 13 -14.76 19.40 -1.51
C GLU A 13 -15.30 18.77 -0.21
N GLU A 14 -15.68 19.63 0.74
CA GLU A 14 -16.11 19.24 2.09
C GLU A 14 -17.36 18.36 2.06
N THR A 15 -18.29 18.60 1.13
CA THR A 15 -19.56 17.87 1.08
C THR A 15 -19.36 16.40 0.69
N THR A 16 -18.32 16.09 -0.08
CA THR A 16 -17.95 14.74 -0.51
C THR A 16 -16.91 14.07 0.38
N TRP A 17 -16.31 14.82 1.31
CA TRP A 17 -15.20 14.34 2.13
C TRP A 17 -15.57 13.11 2.96
N GLY A 18 -14.74 12.07 2.87
CA GLY A 18 -14.92 10.80 3.58
C GLY A 18 -16.14 9.97 3.14
N LYS A 19 -16.76 10.32 2.00
CA LYS A 19 -17.88 9.58 1.41
C LYS A 19 -17.41 8.77 0.20
N SER A 20 -18.14 7.71 -0.11
CA SER A 20 -17.98 7.03 -1.39
C SER A 20 -18.53 7.92 -2.51
N VAL A 21 -17.69 8.22 -3.49
CA VAL A 21 -18.02 9.02 -4.66
C VAL A 21 -17.59 8.24 -5.89
N ASP A 22 -18.44 8.18 -6.91
CA ASP A 22 -18.05 7.64 -8.20
C ASP A 22 -17.12 8.63 -8.90
N THR A 23 -15.81 8.34 -8.88
CA THR A 23 -14.76 9.19 -9.46
C THR A 23 -14.67 9.05 -10.99
N LEU A 24 -15.46 8.16 -11.60
CA LEU A 24 -15.58 8.01 -13.05
C LEU A 24 -16.72 8.86 -13.62
N ASP A 25 -17.67 9.29 -12.78
CA ASP A 25 -18.68 10.25 -13.18
C ASP A 25 -18.03 11.61 -13.50
N LYS A 26 -18.36 12.15 -14.67
CA LYS A 26 -17.84 13.42 -15.15
C LYS A 26 -18.17 14.58 -14.22
N GLU A 27 -19.31 14.54 -13.55
CA GLU A 27 -19.72 15.58 -12.59
C GLU A 27 -18.82 15.59 -11.35
N ASN A 28 -18.23 14.44 -11.01
CA ASN A 28 -17.35 14.26 -9.86
C ASN A 28 -15.86 14.41 -10.20
N GLN A 29 -15.49 14.53 -11.48
CA GLN A 29 -14.11 14.75 -11.93
C GLN A 29 -13.70 16.23 -11.83
N THR A 30 -13.90 16.82 -10.66
CA THR A 30 -13.38 18.14 -10.29
C THR A 30 -12.09 17.99 -9.48
N GLU A 31 -11.23 19.01 -9.50
CA GLU A 31 -9.96 18.97 -8.79
C GLU A 31 -10.18 18.68 -7.29
N GLU A 32 -11.13 19.36 -6.65
CA GLU A 32 -11.40 19.29 -5.21
C GLU A 32 -11.93 17.92 -4.75
N ILE A 33 -12.78 17.29 -5.56
CA ILE A 33 -13.32 15.96 -5.26
C ILE A 33 -12.22 14.90 -5.41
N LEU A 34 -11.46 14.95 -6.52
CA LEU A 34 -10.39 13.97 -6.75
C LEU A 34 -9.26 14.12 -5.74
N ASN A 35 -8.91 15.36 -5.34
CA ASN A 35 -7.99 15.61 -4.23
C ASN A 35 -8.49 14.96 -2.94
N GLY A 36 -9.77 15.19 -2.60
CA GLY A 36 -10.40 14.63 -1.41
C GLY A 36 -10.34 13.10 -1.39
N HIS A 37 -10.65 12.47 -2.52
CA HIS A 37 -10.58 11.02 -2.68
C HIS A 37 -9.16 10.49 -2.46
N ILE A 38 -8.15 11.03 -3.16
CA ILE A 38 -6.75 10.59 -3.02
C ILE A 38 -6.27 10.76 -1.56
N THR A 39 -6.60 11.89 -0.93
CA THR A 39 -6.21 12.14 0.47
C THR A 39 -6.89 11.18 1.44
N CYS A 40 -8.15 10.81 1.21
CA CYS A 40 -8.84 9.78 2.02
C CYS A 40 -8.14 8.42 1.90
N ILE A 41 -7.82 8.00 0.67
CA ILE A 41 -7.14 6.72 0.41
C ILE A 41 -5.75 6.67 1.04
N LEU A 42 -4.96 7.74 0.92
CA LEU A 42 -3.65 7.82 1.58
C LEU A 42 -3.73 7.66 3.10
N ARG A 43 -4.76 8.23 3.73
CA ARG A 43 -4.98 8.06 5.18
C ARG A 43 -5.40 6.65 5.52
N ALA A 44 -6.26 6.03 4.71
CA ALA A 44 -6.67 4.65 4.91
C ALA A 44 -5.46 3.71 4.86
N TRP A 45 -4.62 3.82 3.82
CA TRP A 45 -3.40 3.00 3.68
C TRP A 45 -2.41 3.20 4.82
N THR A 46 -2.21 4.45 5.24
CA THR A 46 -1.36 4.76 6.40
C THR A 46 -1.88 4.10 7.68
N THR A 47 -3.21 4.12 7.88
CA THR A 47 -3.86 3.53 9.08
C THR A 47 -3.79 2.01 9.05
N MET A 48 -4.06 1.40 7.90
CA MET A 48 -4.05 -0.06 7.71
C MET A 48 -2.64 -0.63 7.60
N ARG A 49 -1.62 0.22 7.41
CA ARG A 49 -0.21 -0.15 7.24
C ARG A 49 0.00 -1.19 6.13
N ILE A 50 -0.76 -1.07 5.04
CA ILE A 50 -0.60 -1.97 3.89
C ILE A 50 0.66 -1.61 3.12
N THR A 51 1.37 -2.63 2.62
CA THR A 51 2.62 -2.47 1.88
C THR A 51 2.70 -3.46 0.71
N ASP A 52 3.71 -3.24 -0.13
CA ASP A 52 4.14 -4.15 -1.19
C ASP A 52 2.99 -4.52 -2.14
N LEU A 53 2.79 -5.82 -2.40
CA LEU A 53 1.77 -6.33 -3.32
C LEU A 53 0.35 -5.99 -2.87
N ALA A 54 0.10 -5.95 -1.56
CA ALA A 54 -1.23 -5.61 -1.04
C ALA A 54 -1.59 -4.15 -1.36
N LEU A 55 -0.63 -3.23 -1.15
CA LEU A 55 -0.80 -1.82 -1.51
C LEU A 55 -0.94 -1.63 -3.03
N TRP A 56 -0.18 -2.35 -3.85
CA TRP A 56 -0.31 -2.27 -5.30
C TRP A 56 -1.67 -2.75 -5.80
N ASN A 57 -2.19 -3.87 -5.26
CA ASN A 57 -3.52 -4.35 -5.61
C ASN A 57 -4.62 -3.36 -5.19
N ASP A 58 -4.52 -2.79 -3.99
CA ASP A 58 -5.51 -1.80 -3.51
C ASP A 58 -5.43 -0.51 -4.33
N PHE A 59 -4.22 -0.06 -4.71
CA PHE A 59 -4.05 1.04 -5.67
C PHE A 59 -4.72 0.76 -7.02
N LYS A 60 -4.60 -0.46 -7.56
CA LYS A 60 -5.26 -0.81 -8.82
C LYS A 60 -6.78 -0.83 -8.70
N ASP A 61 -7.31 -1.27 -7.57
CA ASP A 61 -8.75 -1.33 -7.31
C ASP A 61 -9.35 0.07 -7.16
N GLU A 62 -8.77 0.89 -6.27
CA GLU A 62 -9.26 2.24 -5.95
C GLU A 62 -9.21 3.19 -7.15
N PHE A 63 -8.16 3.08 -7.97
CA PHE A 63 -7.97 3.92 -9.16
C PHE A 63 -8.40 3.21 -10.46
N ASN A 64 -9.12 2.09 -10.39
CA ASN A 64 -9.55 1.37 -11.57
C ASN A 64 -10.38 2.27 -12.50
N GLY A 65 -10.03 2.26 -13.79
CA GLY A 65 -10.69 3.11 -14.80
C GLY A 65 -10.20 4.55 -14.85
N TRP A 66 -9.34 5.00 -13.94
CA TRP A 66 -8.73 6.33 -14.05
C TRP A 66 -7.82 6.42 -15.26
N THR A 67 -8.00 7.49 -16.04
CA THR A 67 -7.16 7.79 -17.19
C THR A 67 -6.04 8.76 -16.81
N LEU A 68 -5.06 8.92 -17.69
CA LEU A 68 -4.04 9.95 -17.53
C LEU A 68 -4.65 11.35 -17.33
N ASP A 69 -5.75 11.65 -18.02
CA ASP A 69 -6.39 12.96 -17.91
C ASP A 69 -7.15 13.10 -16.59
N THR A 70 -7.75 12.03 -16.06
CA THR A 70 -8.30 12.00 -14.69
C THR A 70 -7.24 12.34 -13.66
N PHE A 71 -6.05 11.73 -13.75
CA PHE A 71 -4.94 12.08 -12.86
C PHE A 71 -4.46 13.52 -13.03
N LYS A 72 -4.52 14.11 -14.23
CA LYS A 72 -4.12 15.51 -14.46
C LYS A 72 -5.10 16.53 -13.89
N VAL A 73 -6.36 16.16 -13.66
CA VAL A 73 -7.34 17.02 -13.00
C VAL A 73 -6.97 17.20 -11.53
N ALA A 74 -6.43 16.17 -10.88
CA ALA A 74 -6.00 16.26 -9.49
C ALA A 74 -4.80 17.20 -9.32
N ASN A 75 -4.73 17.84 -8.15
CA ASN A 75 -3.70 18.80 -7.84
C ASN A 75 -2.30 18.14 -7.84
N LYS A 76 -1.32 18.80 -8.46
CA LYS A 76 0.05 18.27 -8.53
C LYS A 76 0.64 17.94 -7.16
N THR A 77 0.27 18.66 -6.11
CA THR A 77 0.76 18.42 -4.75
C THR A 77 0.20 17.13 -4.17
N VAL A 78 -1.08 16.80 -4.41
CA VAL A 78 -1.64 15.53 -3.92
C VAL A 78 -1.00 14.34 -4.63
N LEU A 79 -0.74 14.44 -5.94
CA LEU A 79 -0.01 13.41 -6.69
C LEU A 79 1.44 13.24 -6.21
N LYS A 80 2.08 14.36 -5.83
CA LYS A 80 3.41 14.37 -5.19
C LYS A 80 3.42 13.76 -3.80
N MET A 81 2.29 13.62 -3.12
CA MET A 81 2.18 12.88 -1.87
C MET A 81 1.89 11.40 -2.13
N LEU A 82 1.03 11.12 -3.11
CA LEU A 82 0.64 9.76 -3.49
C LEU A 82 1.84 8.91 -3.94
N ARG A 83 2.68 9.47 -4.83
CA ARG A 83 3.83 8.71 -5.38
C ARG A 83 4.83 8.30 -4.29
N PRO A 84 5.37 9.21 -3.45
CA PRO A 84 6.27 8.80 -2.37
C PRO A 84 5.62 7.80 -1.43
N HIS A 85 4.34 7.94 -1.09
CA HIS A 85 3.65 6.95 -0.26
C HIS A 85 3.72 5.54 -0.87
N LEU A 86 3.33 5.41 -2.14
CA LEU A 86 3.41 4.13 -2.87
C LEU A 86 4.83 3.57 -2.92
N THR A 87 5.82 4.38 -3.31
CA THR A 87 7.22 3.91 -3.47
C THR A 87 7.87 3.52 -2.16
N THR A 88 7.75 4.35 -1.12
CA THR A 88 8.28 4.09 0.23
C THR A 88 7.64 2.87 0.90
N HIS A 89 6.47 2.44 0.43
CA HIS A 89 5.76 1.27 0.92
C HIS A 89 5.84 0.08 -0.04
N GLY A 90 6.75 0.11 -1.02
CA GLY A 90 7.12 -1.07 -1.82
C GLY A 90 6.49 -1.18 -3.20
N VAL A 91 5.79 -0.15 -3.67
CA VAL A 91 5.26 -0.09 -5.04
C VAL A 91 6.23 0.71 -5.93
N SER A 92 6.96 0.03 -6.80
CA SER A 92 7.92 0.72 -7.68
C SER A 92 7.19 1.58 -8.72
N ILE A 93 7.57 2.86 -8.80
CA ILE A 93 7.01 3.81 -9.77
C ILE A 93 8.18 4.56 -10.43
N ARG A 94 8.33 4.36 -11.73
CA ARG A 94 9.40 4.98 -12.52
C ARG A 94 9.00 6.37 -12.98
N ILE A 95 9.67 7.38 -12.46
CA ILE A 95 9.56 8.76 -12.94
C ILE A 95 10.96 9.27 -13.25
N GLY A 96 11.27 9.34 -14.54
CA GLY A 96 12.49 9.95 -15.05
C GLY A 96 12.34 11.45 -15.35
N PRO A 97 13.44 12.12 -15.74
CA PRO A 97 13.39 13.51 -16.18
C PRO A 97 12.33 13.73 -17.27
N GLY A 98 11.47 14.72 -17.09
CA GLY A 98 10.40 15.06 -18.05
C GLY A 98 9.11 14.24 -17.92
N ILE A 99 9.06 13.22 -17.04
CA ILE A 99 7.84 12.46 -16.76
C ILE A 99 7.06 13.15 -15.63
N SER A 100 5.76 13.37 -15.83
CA SER A 100 4.89 13.94 -14.79
C SER A 100 4.46 12.88 -13.78
N PHE A 101 4.12 13.30 -12.56
CA PHE A 101 3.58 12.40 -11.53
C PHE A 101 2.31 11.67 -12.01
N ALA A 102 1.41 12.39 -12.68
CA ALA A 102 0.22 11.81 -13.29
C ALA A 102 0.57 10.70 -14.29
N LYS A 103 1.59 10.90 -15.13
CA LYS A 103 2.03 9.87 -16.09
C LYS A 103 2.63 8.65 -15.38
N GLY A 104 3.49 8.84 -14.39
CA GLY A 104 4.08 7.73 -13.64
C GLY A 104 3.04 6.90 -12.88
N LEU A 105 2.07 7.55 -12.24
CA LEU A 105 0.96 6.89 -11.54
C LEU A 105 0.06 6.13 -12.52
N HIS A 106 -0.30 6.76 -13.64
CA HIS A 106 -1.08 6.11 -14.68
C HIS A 106 -0.34 4.90 -15.27
N ASP A 107 0.96 5.01 -15.56
CA ASP A 107 1.72 3.89 -16.12
C ASP A 107 1.77 2.72 -15.14
N CYS A 108 1.99 2.98 -13.85
CA CYS A 108 1.93 1.96 -12.80
C CYS A 108 0.52 1.31 -12.72
N LEU A 109 -0.54 2.10 -12.89
CA LEU A 109 -1.91 1.58 -12.91
C LEU A 109 -2.18 0.64 -14.09
N GLN A 110 -1.54 0.89 -15.24
CA GLN A 110 -1.66 0.06 -16.44
C GLN A 110 -0.78 -1.21 -16.41
N GLU A 111 0.08 -1.39 -15.41
CA GLU A 111 0.89 -2.59 -15.29
C GLU A 111 0.02 -3.82 -15.02
N ASP A 112 0.15 -4.86 -15.84
CA ASP A 112 -0.51 -6.15 -15.61
C ASP A 112 0.09 -6.89 -14.40
N THR A 113 1.39 -6.72 -14.19
CA THR A 113 2.17 -7.31 -13.10
C THR A 113 3.02 -6.24 -12.44
N GLN A 114 3.05 -6.22 -11.10
CA GLN A 114 3.84 -5.26 -10.34
C GLN A 114 5.30 -5.30 -10.76
N HIS A 115 5.86 -4.15 -11.14
CA HIS A 115 7.28 -4.04 -11.43
C HIS A 115 8.13 -4.48 -10.22
N GLU A 116 9.05 -5.40 -10.46
CA GLU A 116 9.99 -5.87 -9.43
C GLU A 116 11.09 -4.84 -9.18
N TRP A 117 11.39 -4.58 -7.90
CA TRP A 117 12.48 -3.70 -7.52
C TRP A 117 13.82 -4.29 -7.94
N THR A 118 14.57 -3.55 -8.77
CA THR A 118 15.98 -3.87 -9.02
C THR A 118 16.87 -3.27 -7.93
N GLU A 119 18.11 -3.74 -7.82
CA GLU A 119 19.07 -3.16 -6.88
C GLU A 119 19.28 -1.66 -7.18
N GLU A 120 19.33 -1.28 -8.45
CA GLU A 120 19.44 0.13 -8.86
C GLU A 120 18.22 0.94 -8.40
N ASP A 121 17.01 0.42 -8.59
CA ASP A 121 15.77 1.06 -8.14
C ASP A 121 15.81 1.29 -6.62
N ILE A 122 16.28 0.31 -5.85
CA ILE A 122 16.41 0.39 -4.38
C ILE A 122 17.45 1.45 -3.99
N GLN A 123 18.63 1.43 -4.61
CA GLN A 123 19.71 2.37 -4.30
C GLN A 123 19.32 3.81 -4.60
N ASP A 124 18.65 4.07 -5.72
CA ASP A 124 18.17 5.40 -6.06
C ASP A 124 17.05 5.87 -5.14
N HIS A 125 16.14 4.96 -4.75
CA HIS A 125 15.11 5.27 -3.77
C HIS A 125 15.68 5.62 -2.40
N LEU A 126 16.69 4.88 -1.91
CA LEU A 126 17.33 5.14 -0.63
C LEU A 126 18.12 6.46 -0.61
N LYS A 127 18.59 6.96 -1.76
CA LYS A 127 19.18 8.31 -1.86
C LYS A 127 18.12 9.40 -1.67
N GLU A 128 16.91 9.19 -2.18
CA GLU A 128 15.79 10.15 -2.09
C GLU A 128 15.06 10.07 -0.73
N HIS A 129 14.97 8.86 -0.15
CA HIS A 129 14.18 8.55 1.04
C HIS A 129 14.95 7.63 2.01
N PRO A 130 16.07 8.09 2.60
CA PRO A 130 17.00 7.22 3.36
C PRO A 130 16.37 6.52 4.57
N ASP A 131 15.44 7.18 5.27
CA ASP A 131 14.83 6.67 6.50
C ASP A 131 13.38 6.19 6.32
N ASN A 132 12.85 6.23 5.10
CA ASN A 132 11.43 6.00 4.83
C ASN A 132 11.26 4.92 3.77
N PHE A 133 11.63 3.68 4.09
CA PHE A 133 11.37 2.52 3.24
C PHE A 133 10.86 1.35 4.07
N THR A 134 9.55 1.20 4.18
CA THR A 134 8.88 0.20 5.04
C THR A 134 8.66 -1.15 4.33
N SER A 135 8.94 -1.19 3.02
CA SER A 135 8.83 -2.38 2.17
C SER A 135 9.73 -3.54 2.60
N ARG A 136 9.34 -4.76 2.20
CA ARG A 136 10.22 -5.94 2.29
C ARG A 136 11.54 -5.79 1.51
N TRP A 137 11.59 -4.90 0.53
CA TRP A 137 12.77 -4.63 -0.30
C TRP A 137 13.82 -3.76 0.40
N ASN A 138 13.56 -3.27 1.60
CA ASN A 138 14.54 -2.52 2.38
C ASN A 138 15.70 -3.44 2.86
N PRO A 139 16.95 -3.21 2.42
CA PRO A 139 18.10 -4.03 2.81
C PRO A 139 18.39 -4.03 4.33
N ALA A 140 18.02 -2.96 5.05
CA ALA A 140 18.19 -2.88 6.51
C ALA A 140 17.31 -3.91 7.25
N ARG A 141 16.23 -4.39 6.63
CA ARG A 141 15.32 -5.38 7.20
C ARG A 141 15.95 -6.77 7.28
N ASP A 142 16.82 -7.12 6.34
CA ASP A 142 17.56 -8.39 6.34
C ASP A 142 18.75 -8.36 7.31
N GLN A 143 19.41 -7.21 7.49
CA GLN A 143 20.48 -7.06 8.49
C GLN A 143 19.95 -7.26 9.91
N SER A 144 18.72 -6.82 10.17
CA SER A 144 18.04 -6.99 11.47
C SER A 144 17.69 -8.46 11.79
N ARG A 145 17.58 -9.32 10.77
CA ARG A 145 17.31 -10.77 10.95
C ARG A 145 18.57 -11.59 11.22
N THR A 146 19.76 -11.03 10.97
CA THR A 146 21.03 -11.77 11.04
C THR A 146 21.66 -11.74 12.46
N ILE A 147 21.10 -10.97 13.40
CA ILE A 147 21.57 -10.91 14.80
C ILE A 147 20.68 -11.77 15.71
N GLN A 148 20.53 -13.05 15.40
CA GLN A 148 20.34 -14.09 16.41
C GLN A 148 21.12 -15.34 16.01
N PRO A 149 22.40 -15.46 16.39
CA PRO A 149 22.99 -16.78 16.52
C PRO A 149 22.25 -17.46 17.68
N ASN A 150 21.45 -18.48 17.37
CA ASN A 150 20.94 -19.41 18.36
C ASN A 150 22.06 -20.44 18.59
N PRO A 151 22.86 -20.39 19.67
CA PRO A 151 23.75 -21.49 19.98
C PRO A 151 22.88 -22.52 20.67
N LEU A 152 22.66 -23.68 20.04
CA LEU A 152 22.34 -24.98 20.64
C LEU A 152 21.54 -25.81 19.62
N SER A 153 22.24 -26.48 18.72
CA SER A 153 22.09 -27.94 18.56
C SER A 153 23.15 -28.48 17.58
N VAL A 154 24.38 -28.66 18.06
CA VAL A 154 25.25 -29.68 17.50
C VAL A 154 25.15 -30.86 18.44
N ARG A 155 24.34 -31.85 18.08
CA ARG A 155 24.59 -33.20 18.55
C ARG A 155 24.43 -34.16 17.38
N ALA A 156 25.57 -34.44 16.75
CA ALA A 156 25.74 -35.56 15.87
C ALA A 156 25.41 -36.86 16.64
N THR A 157 24.63 -37.74 16.02
CA THR A 157 24.64 -39.16 16.32
C THR A 157 24.67 -39.88 14.98
N THR A 158 25.79 -40.57 14.75
CA THR A 158 26.14 -41.39 13.59
C THR A 158 25.58 -42.81 13.69
N ALA A 159 25.52 -43.48 12.53
CA ALA A 159 25.26 -44.90 12.21
C ALA A 159 23.83 -45.20 11.72
N ASP A 160 23.53 -45.86 10.60
CA ASP A 160 24.19 -46.30 9.33
C ASP A 160 23.01 -46.74 8.38
N PRO A 161 23.18 -46.91 7.04
CA PRO A 161 22.14 -47.18 6.02
C PRO A 161 21.98 -48.70 5.71
N PRO A 162 20.97 -49.20 4.93
CA PRO A 162 20.87 -49.05 3.44
C PRO A 162 19.43 -49.03 2.83
N ASN A 163 19.14 -48.15 1.84
CA ASN A 163 19.01 -48.42 0.38
C ASN A 163 17.58 -48.90 -0.11
N PRO A 164 17.26 -49.06 -1.43
CA PRO A 164 16.46 -48.12 -2.24
C PRO A 164 15.23 -48.72 -3.00
N ARG A 165 14.27 -47.89 -3.44
CA ARG A 165 13.39 -48.08 -4.64
C ARG A 165 12.43 -46.88 -4.76
N ALA A 166 12.51 -46.01 -5.78
CA ALA A 166 12.16 -46.11 -7.21
C ALA A 166 10.77 -45.53 -7.56
N SER A 167 10.81 -44.44 -8.35
CA SER A 167 9.92 -44.03 -9.45
C SER A 167 8.58 -43.28 -9.22
N GLN A 168 8.67 -41.95 -9.38
CA GLN A 168 8.03 -41.05 -10.39
C GLN A 168 6.50 -41.02 -10.71
N THR A 169 6.05 -39.75 -10.91
CA THR A 169 4.94 -39.20 -11.74
C THR A 169 3.54 -39.16 -11.08
N THR A 170 2.83 -38.04 -10.95
CA THR A 170 2.25 -37.19 -12.02
C THR A 170 1.68 -35.87 -11.44
N MET A 171 1.69 -34.79 -12.23
CA MET A 171 1.09 -33.48 -11.95
C MET A 171 -0.45 -33.52 -11.78
N ALA A 172 -0.99 -32.70 -10.88
CA ALA A 172 -2.34 -32.16 -10.98
C ALA A 172 -2.44 -30.75 -10.34
N LYS A 173 -2.97 -29.81 -11.13
CA LYS A 173 -3.24 -28.39 -10.85
C LYS A 173 -4.42 -28.23 -9.87
N PRO A 174 -4.39 -27.34 -8.86
CA PRO A 174 -5.58 -27.06 -8.06
C PRO A 174 -6.61 -26.26 -8.86
N PRO A 175 -7.93 -26.47 -8.65
CA PRO A 175 -8.99 -25.75 -9.35
C PRO A 175 -9.04 -24.28 -8.97
N ILE A 176 -9.32 -23.43 -9.96
CA ILE A 176 -9.67 -22.01 -9.78
C ILE A 176 -11.06 -21.97 -9.16
N GLU A 177 -11.15 -21.48 -7.92
CA GLU A 177 -12.40 -21.15 -7.24
C GLU A 177 -12.88 -19.76 -7.70
N PRO A 178 -14.18 -19.55 -7.96
CA PRO A 178 -14.70 -18.27 -8.40
C PRO A 178 -14.69 -17.23 -7.28
N SER A 179 -14.31 -16.01 -7.64
CA SER A 179 -14.25 -14.82 -6.80
C SER A 179 -15.56 -14.57 -6.06
N ASP A 180 -15.50 -14.59 -4.73
CA ASP A 180 -16.62 -14.33 -3.83
C ASP A 180 -16.90 -12.80 -3.75
N PRO A 181 -18.10 -12.30 -4.11
CA PRO A 181 -18.39 -10.87 -4.20
C PRO A 181 -18.70 -10.21 -2.84
N ARG A 182 -18.21 -10.78 -1.73
CA ARG A 182 -18.62 -10.41 -0.36
C ARG A 182 -17.86 -9.21 0.24
N TRP A 183 -17.06 -8.50 -0.54
CA TRP A 183 -16.04 -7.56 -0.04
C TRP A 183 -16.42 -6.07 -0.02
N ASN A 184 -17.61 -5.67 -0.51
CA ASN A 184 -17.87 -4.25 -0.81
C ASN A 184 -18.64 -3.46 0.26
N GLU A 185 -19.31 -4.08 1.24
CA GLU A 185 -20.16 -3.33 2.20
C GLU A 185 -19.55 -3.19 3.62
N ASP A 186 -18.66 -4.10 4.05
CA ASP A 186 -18.11 -4.11 5.42
C ASP A 186 -16.88 -3.19 5.64
N ARG A 187 -16.25 -2.69 4.56
CA ARG A 187 -14.99 -1.91 4.66
C ARG A 187 -15.19 -0.53 5.31
N LEU A 188 -16.35 0.11 5.11
CA LEU A 188 -16.70 1.37 5.77
C LEU A 188 -17.13 1.18 7.23
N SER A 189 -17.81 0.06 7.56
CA SER A 189 -18.24 -0.24 8.93
C SER A 189 -17.07 -0.55 9.87
N THR A 190 -16.01 -1.18 9.33
CA THR A 190 -14.78 -1.45 10.09
C THR A 190 -14.00 -0.16 10.40
N PHE A 191 -14.12 0.85 9.53
CA PHE A 191 -13.53 2.18 9.71
C PHE A 191 -14.12 2.92 10.92
N ASP A 192 -15.42 2.74 11.20
CA ASP A 192 -16.08 3.30 12.39
C ASP A 192 -15.67 2.59 13.69
N LYS A 193 -15.39 1.27 13.66
CA LYS A 193 -15.04 0.51 14.86
C LYS A 193 -13.59 0.72 15.32
N ALA A 194 -12.62 0.66 14.41
CA ALA A 194 -11.21 0.85 14.78
C ALA A 194 -10.92 2.27 15.32
N TYR A 195 -11.70 3.26 14.88
CA TYR A 195 -11.60 4.65 15.36
C TYR A 195 -12.17 4.85 16.77
N MET A 196 -13.11 4.00 17.22
CA MET A 196 -13.68 4.09 18.57
C MET A 196 -12.78 3.44 19.64
N ASP A 197 -11.98 2.43 19.29
CA ASP A 197 -11.12 1.73 20.25
C ASP A 197 -9.83 2.50 20.60
N ASP A 198 -9.26 3.28 19.68
CA ASP A 198 -8.03 4.05 19.95
C ASP A 198 -8.28 5.32 20.80
N HIS A 199 -9.52 5.85 20.76
CA HIS A 199 -9.92 7.02 21.56
C HIS A 199 -10.34 6.70 23.00
N VAL A 200 -10.36 5.43 23.40
CA VAL A 200 -10.65 4.98 24.79
C VAL A 200 -9.36 4.63 25.56
N GLN A 201 -8.21 5.22 25.24
CA GLN A 201 -7.01 5.06 26.10
C GLN A 201 -6.28 6.36 26.46
N GLN A 202 -6.81 7.53 26.10
CA GLN A 202 -6.19 8.81 26.44
C GLN A 202 -7.15 9.80 27.11
N GLN A 203 -7.56 9.49 28.34
CA GLN A 203 -7.96 10.52 29.31
C GLN A 203 -7.27 10.25 30.66
N PRO A 204 -6.37 11.14 31.14
CA PRO A 204 -6.03 11.16 32.55
C PRO A 204 -7.19 11.82 33.31
N GLY A 205 -7.66 11.12 34.33
CA GLY A 205 -8.81 11.50 35.14
C GLY A 205 -8.69 12.85 35.83
N HIS A 206 -9.83 13.53 35.91
CA HIS A 206 -10.07 14.58 36.88
C HIS A 206 -9.94 14.03 38.31
N GLY A 207 -9.06 14.63 39.11
CA GLY A 207 -9.01 14.49 40.57
C GLY A 207 -9.23 15.85 41.21
N SER A 208 -10.32 15.95 41.97
CA SER A 208 -10.82 17.08 42.75
C SER A 208 -9.83 17.68 43.77
N MET A 209 -9.87 19.00 43.97
CA MET A 209 -10.40 19.66 45.18
C MET A 209 -10.37 21.18 45.04
#